data_AF-A0AA87DV54-F1
#
_entry.id   AF-A0AA87DV54-F1
#
_cell.length_a   1.000
_cell.length_b   1.000
_cell.length_c   1.000
_cell.angle_alpha   90.00
_cell.angle_beta   90.00
_cell.angle_gamma   90.00
#
_symmetry.space_group_name_H-M   'P 1'
#
loop_
_entity.id
_entity.type
_entity.pdbx_description
1 polymer ?
#
loop_
_entity_poly.entity_id
_entity_poly.type
_entity_poly.pdbx_seq_one_letter_code
_entity_poly.pdbx_strand_id
1 'polypeptide(L)'
;MEFESNNPEGTALNINEAADLISQTLDVSEDSFDEQPDENVELPEVDEAVEAPETEETPEEQFFDIDGNQVSLSEIRSSYMRQADYTKKTQEIAEQRKFYQENQRDVNSLRSEALAGIEALKQQVSIEFRQMEYPDFDWLAENDPAEYVRQKAQWEKREYAVRQIYEAETALKQKAAAYEEEQRQIAIQESSNRFFEKYPDLKDKNKADEVFSDITGMLLDTGFNEQEIKSIVDFRIIDLLYRVVQAEKAQKAIPQVVEKIEKKPVISAKENSRKTAADYDRQTYEKFNQSRSVADAAALIKNLL
;
A
#
# COMPACT_ATOMS: atom_id res chain seq x y z
N MET A 1 -32.83 -8.13 33.70
CA MET A 1 -33.63 -7.63 32.56
C MET A 1 -32.90 -8.04 31.31
N GLU A 2 -33.40 -9.11 30.71
CA GLU A 2 -33.01 -9.59 29.39
C GLU A 2 -33.35 -8.55 28.33
N PHE A 3 -32.52 -8.45 27.29
CA PHE A 3 -32.91 -7.82 26.05
C PHE A 3 -32.87 -8.90 24.96
N GLU A 4 -34.06 -9.34 24.61
CA GLU A 4 -34.32 -10.24 23.49
C GLU A 4 -34.15 -9.53 22.14
N SER A 5 -33.74 -10.37 21.18
CA SER A 5 -33.68 -10.21 19.74
C SER A 5 -34.92 -9.55 19.10
N ASN A 6 -34.69 -8.75 18.05
CA ASN A 6 -35.43 -8.87 16.78
C ASN A 6 -34.81 -7.98 15.69
N ASN A 7 -34.19 -8.60 14.68
CA ASN A 7 -33.90 -7.99 13.38
C ASN A 7 -34.52 -8.92 12.31
N PRO A 8 -35.37 -8.42 11.38
CA PRO A 8 -36.11 -9.29 10.48
C PRO A 8 -35.27 -9.79 9.32
N GLU A 9 -35.47 -11.06 8.97
CA GLU A 9 -34.97 -11.73 7.79
C GLU A 9 -35.40 -11.03 6.50
N GLY A 10 -34.42 -10.72 5.65
CA GLY A 10 -34.59 -10.44 4.23
C GLY A 10 -33.57 -11.28 3.49
N THR A 11 -34.00 -12.47 3.06
CA THR A 11 -33.19 -13.55 2.50
C THR A 11 -32.60 -13.13 1.15
N ALA A 12 -31.37 -12.61 1.16
CA ALA A 12 -30.55 -12.52 -0.03
C ALA A 12 -29.85 -13.88 -0.19
N LEU A 13 -30.20 -14.61 -1.26
CA LEU A 13 -29.58 -15.89 -1.56
C LEU A 13 -28.06 -15.71 -1.68
N ASN A 14 -27.31 -16.55 -0.95
CA ASN A 14 -25.86 -16.58 -1.04
C ASN A 14 -25.46 -17.09 -2.44
N ILE A 15 -24.28 -16.68 -2.91
CA ILE A 15 -23.69 -17.11 -4.20
C ILE A 15 -23.67 -18.64 -4.33
N ASN A 16 -23.50 -19.35 -3.21
CA ASN A 16 -23.54 -20.81 -3.16
C ASN A 16 -24.96 -21.36 -3.42
N GLU A 17 -26.00 -20.71 -2.90
CA GLU A 17 -27.40 -21.11 -3.12
C GLU A 17 -27.88 -20.81 -4.55
N ALA A 18 -27.32 -19.76 -5.17
CA ALA A 18 -27.54 -19.45 -6.58
C ALA A 18 -26.86 -20.49 -7.51
N ALA A 19 -25.69 -21.01 -7.12
CA ALA A 19 -24.99 -22.06 -7.86
C ALA A 19 -25.75 -23.41 -7.80
N ASP A 20 -26.31 -23.76 -6.65
CA ASP A 20 -27.09 -24.99 -6.47
C ASP A 20 -28.42 -24.96 -7.27
N LEU A 21 -29.09 -23.79 -7.34
CA LEU A 21 -30.29 -23.61 -8.17
C LEU A 21 -29.98 -23.73 -9.67
N ILE A 22 -28.82 -23.24 -10.12
CA ILE A 22 -28.37 -23.37 -11.51
C ILE A 22 -28.05 -24.83 -11.84
N SER A 23 -27.39 -25.54 -10.91
CA SER A 23 -27.09 -26.97 -11.04
C SER A 23 -28.36 -27.83 -11.12
N GLN A 24 -29.40 -27.52 -10.33
CA GLN A 24 -30.69 -28.23 -10.41
C GLN A 24 -31.49 -27.97 -11.70
N THR A 25 -31.24 -26.86 -12.40
CA THR A 25 -31.93 -26.52 -13.66
C THR A 25 -31.28 -27.12 -14.90
N LEU A 26 -30.04 -27.58 -14.79
CA LEU A 26 -29.24 -28.13 -15.87
C LEU A 26 -28.95 -29.58 -15.51
N ASP A 27 -29.79 -30.51 -15.99
CA ASP A 27 -29.61 -31.97 -15.87
C ASP A 27 -28.30 -32.42 -16.55
N VAL A 28 -27.18 -32.18 -15.88
CA VAL A 28 -25.85 -32.61 -16.25
C VAL A 28 -25.37 -33.50 -15.12
N SER A 29 -25.40 -34.79 -15.41
CA SER A 29 -24.98 -35.86 -14.52
C SER A 29 -23.48 -35.73 -14.21
N GLU A 30 -23.17 -35.65 -12.92
CA GLU A 30 -21.84 -35.85 -12.35
C GLU A 30 -21.37 -37.30 -12.59
N ASP A 31 -20.14 -37.45 -13.09
CA ASP A 31 -19.34 -38.62 -12.76
C ASP A 31 -17.87 -38.20 -12.54
N SER A 32 -17.45 -38.42 -11.28
CA SER A 32 -16.11 -38.65 -10.73
C SER A 32 -14.94 -37.69 -11.04
N PHE A 33 -14.52 -36.96 -9.99
CA PHE A 33 -13.15 -37.10 -9.48
C PHE A 33 -13.13 -36.88 -7.96
N ASP A 34 -12.66 -37.92 -7.27
CA ASP A 34 -12.51 -38.04 -5.82
C ASP A 34 -11.02 -37.83 -5.50
N GLU A 35 -10.70 -36.86 -4.65
CA GLU A 35 -9.44 -36.85 -3.90
C GLU A 35 -9.58 -35.91 -2.70
N GLN A 36 -9.86 -36.50 -1.53
CA GLN A 36 -9.83 -35.84 -0.24
C GLN A 36 -8.38 -35.51 0.16
N PRO A 37 -8.09 -34.33 0.72
CA PRO A 37 -6.92 -34.17 1.56
C PRO A 37 -7.26 -34.65 2.97
N ASP A 38 -6.54 -35.69 3.39
CA ASP A 38 -6.46 -36.24 4.75
C ASP A 38 -6.13 -35.10 5.74
N GLU A 39 -7.11 -34.69 6.54
CA GLU A 39 -6.93 -33.75 7.65
C GLU A 39 -6.62 -34.56 8.91
N ASN A 40 -5.34 -34.87 9.13
CA ASN A 40 -4.90 -35.41 10.41
C ASN A 40 -3.50 -34.90 10.77
N VAL A 41 -3.45 -33.74 11.44
CA VAL A 41 -2.38 -33.44 12.40
C VAL A 41 -3.00 -32.75 13.61
N GLU A 42 -3.42 -33.58 14.55
CA GLU A 42 -3.71 -33.24 15.94
C GLU A 42 -2.42 -32.69 16.60
N LEU A 43 -2.46 -31.42 17.02
CA LEU A 43 -1.44 -30.80 17.89
C LEU A 43 -1.84 -31.01 19.35
N PRO A 44 -0.88 -31.18 20.28
CA PRO A 44 -0.96 -32.17 21.34
C PRO A 44 -1.55 -31.66 22.66
N GLU A 45 -2.30 -32.52 23.35
CA GLU A 45 -2.30 -32.57 24.82
C GLU A 45 -1.43 -33.76 25.24
N VAL A 46 -0.29 -33.50 25.86
CA VAL A 46 0.37 -34.49 26.71
C VAL A 46 0.72 -33.83 28.03
N ASP A 47 -0.01 -34.33 29.02
CA ASP A 47 0.14 -34.13 30.45
C ASP A 47 1.49 -34.65 30.98
N GLU A 48 1.76 -34.27 32.22
CA GLU A 48 2.97 -34.39 33.01
C GLU A 48 3.75 -35.73 33.01
N ALA A 49 5.01 -35.59 33.46
CA ALA A 49 5.91 -36.61 34.02
C ALA A 49 6.86 -37.32 33.04
N VAL A 50 8.01 -36.67 32.79
CA VAL A 50 9.29 -37.37 32.62
C VAL A 50 10.27 -36.81 33.65
N GLU A 51 10.47 -37.58 34.72
CA GLU A 51 11.52 -37.41 35.70
C GLU A 51 12.88 -37.63 34.99
N ALA A 52 13.58 -36.53 34.68
CA ALA A 52 14.94 -36.59 34.16
C ALA A 52 15.93 -36.66 35.34
N PRO A 53 16.96 -37.53 35.28
CA PRO A 53 17.96 -37.57 36.33
C PRO A 53 18.77 -36.28 36.32
N GLU A 54 18.83 -35.64 37.49
CA GLU A 54 19.71 -34.52 37.81
C GLU A 54 21.15 -34.93 37.50
N THR A 55 21.68 -34.44 36.37
CA THR A 55 23.11 -34.43 36.10
C THR A 55 23.48 -32.99 35.78
N GLU A 56 24.07 -32.32 36.76
CA GLU A 56 24.74 -31.03 36.59
C GLU A 56 25.93 -31.20 35.64
N GLU A 57 25.69 -31.08 34.34
CA GLU A 57 26.72 -30.67 33.39
C GLU A 57 26.26 -29.35 32.76
N THR A 58 26.78 -28.24 33.28
CA THR A 58 26.74 -26.97 32.57
C THR A 58 27.34 -27.19 31.18
N PRO A 59 26.59 -26.99 30.08
CA PRO A 59 27.19 -27.09 28.76
C PRO A 59 28.24 -25.99 28.67
N GLU A 60 29.50 -26.34 28.45
CA GLU A 60 30.52 -25.36 28.09
C GLU A 60 30.02 -24.63 26.84
N GLU A 61 29.70 -23.34 26.97
CA GLU A 61 29.32 -22.51 25.83
C GLU A 61 30.52 -22.44 24.88
N GLN A 62 30.49 -23.25 23.81
CA GLN A 62 31.51 -23.19 22.78
C GLN A 62 31.34 -21.89 22.00
N PHE A 63 32.35 -21.03 22.07
CA PHE A 63 32.43 -19.78 21.31
C PHE A 63 33.21 -20.02 20.02
N PHE A 64 32.66 -19.51 18.92
CA PHE A 64 33.26 -19.56 17.59
C PHE A 64 33.54 -18.13 17.11
N ASP A 65 34.72 -17.91 16.55
CA ASP A 65 35.10 -16.61 16.02
C ASP A 65 34.61 -16.49 14.57
N ILE A 66 33.67 -15.58 14.32
CA ILE A 66 33.12 -15.28 12.99
C ILE A 66 33.39 -13.80 12.73
N ASP A 67 34.21 -13.50 11.72
CA ASP A 67 34.63 -12.14 11.33
C ASP A 67 35.22 -11.28 12.48
N GLY A 68 35.95 -11.91 13.41
CA GLY A 68 36.62 -11.22 14.52
C GLY A 68 35.76 -11.00 15.76
N ASN A 69 34.56 -11.59 15.81
CA ASN A 69 33.68 -11.60 16.98
C ASN A 69 33.44 -13.03 17.48
N GLN A 70 33.63 -13.27 18.78
CA GLN A 70 33.26 -14.53 19.42
C GLN A 70 31.75 -14.62 19.61
N VAL A 71 31.13 -15.62 18.98
CA VAL A 71 29.69 -15.90 19.04
C VAL A 71 29.48 -17.30 19.59
N SER A 72 28.57 -17.47 20.56
CA SER A 72 28.27 -18.78 21.13
C SER A 72 27.54 -19.69 20.13
N LEU A 73 27.68 -21.01 20.27
CA LEU A 73 26.94 -22.00 19.48
C LEU A 73 25.41 -21.80 19.56
N SER A 74 24.92 -21.31 20.71
CA SER A 74 23.51 -20.99 20.93
C SER A 74 23.05 -19.79 20.11
N GLU A 75 23.85 -18.74 19.96
CA GLU A 75 23.51 -17.56 19.15
C GLU A 75 23.65 -17.86 17.64
N ILE A 76 24.60 -18.70 17.23
CA ILE A 76 24.71 -19.18 15.84
C ILE A 76 23.47 -19.98 15.44
N ARG A 77 23.08 -20.95 16.27
CA ARG A 77 21.86 -21.74 16.06
C ARG A 77 20.62 -20.85 16.01
N SER A 78 20.51 -19.89 16.94
CA SER A 78 19.41 -18.94 16.98
C SER A 78 19.38 -18.03 15.76
N SER A 79 20.54 -17.57 15.27
CA SER A 79 20.63 -16.77 14.04
C SER A 79 20.20 -17.59 12.82
N TYR A 80 20.64 -18.84 12.71
CA TYR A 80 20.24 -19.73 11.63
C TYR A 80 18.74 -20.05 11.66
N MET A 81 18.17 -20.31 12.84
CA MET A 81 16.73 -20.51 13.01
C MET A 81 15.95 -19.24 12.62
N ARG A 82 16.36 -18.06 13.09
CA ARG A 82 15.75 -16.78 12.69
C ARG A 82 15.83 -16.60 11.16
N GLN A 83 16.98 -16.83 10.53
CA GLN A 83 17.14 -16.70 9.08
C GLN A 83 16.27 -17.69 8.30
N ALA A 84 16.17 -18.94 8.75
CA ALA A 84 15.29 -19.94 8.18
C ALA A 84 13.81 -19.53 8.30
N ASP A 85 13.42 -19.00 9.46
CA ASP A 85 12.06 -18.48 9.69
C ASP A 85 11.75 -17.26 8.82
N TYR A 86 12.69 -16.32 8.69
CA TYR A 86 12.54 -15.17 7.82
C TYR A 86 12.41 -15.58 6.36
N THR A 87 13.22 -16.54 5.91
CA THR A 87 13.16 -17.04 4.53
C THR A 87 11.82 -17.72 4.25
N LYS A 88 11.37 -18.61 5.14
CA LYS A 88 10.06 -19.26 5.04
C LYS A 88 8.91 -18.25 5.04
N LYS A 89 8.88 -17.32 5.99
CA LYS A 89 7.85 -16.28 6.07
C LYS A 89 7.85 -15.36 4.84
N THR A 90 9.03 -15.03 4.31
CA THR A 90 9.12 -14.19 3.10
C THR A 90 8.61 -14.94 1.87
N GLN A 91 8.91 -16.24 1.76
CA GLN A 91 8.38 -17.10 0.71
C GLN A 91 6.85 -17.20 0.82
N GLU A 92 6.32 -17.45 2.02
CA GLU A 92 4.88 -17.51 2.28
C GLU A 92 4.17 -16.19 1.95
N ILE A 93 4.75 -15.03 2.33
CA ILE A 93 4.19 -13.72 1.98
C ILE A 93 4.24 -13.48 0.47
N ALA A 94 5.30 -13.91 -0.22
CA ALA A 94 5.42 -13.77 -1.66
C ALA A 94 4.38 -14.65 -2.40
N GLU A 95 4.17 -15.89 -1.92
CA GLU A 95 3.15 -16.81 -2.43
C GLU A 95 1.75 -16.28 -2.18
N GLN A 96 1.44 -15.83 -0.95
CA GLN A 96 0.17 -15.17 -0.64
C GLN A 96 -0.06 -13.96 -1.54
N ARG A 97 0.93 -13.07 -1.70
CA ARG A 97 0.81 -11.90 -2.60
C ARG A 97 0.54 -12.30 -4.05
N LYS A 98 1.21 -13.34 -4.54
CA LYS A 98 0.99 -13.85 -5.90
C LYS A 98 -0.42 -14.40 -6.04
N PHE A 99 -0.88 -15.22 -5.08
CA PHE A 99 -2.24 -15.75 -5.04
C PHE A 99 -3.28 -14.62 -5.02
N TYR A 100 -3.12 -13.61 -4.16
CA TYR A 100 -4.03 -12.45 -4.14
C TYR A 100 -4.03 -11.67 -5.46
N GLN A 101 -2.85 -11.44 -6.07
CA GLN A 101 -2.77 -10.74 -7.36
C GLN A 101 -3.43 -11.52 -8.50
N GLU A 102 -3.26 -12.84 -8.51
CA GLU A 102 -3.88 -13.74 -9.49
C GLU A 102 -5.40 -13.73 -9.32
N ASN A 103 -5.90 -13.96 -8.11
CA ASN A 103 -7.34 -13.86 -7.80
C ASN A 103 -7.94 -12.49 -8.16
N GLN A 104 -7.24 -11.38 -7.89
CA GLN A 104 -7.71 -10.06 -8.27
C GLN A 104 -7.80 -9.88 -9.79
N ARG A 105 -6.81 -10.39 -10.53
CA ARG A 105 -6.84 -10.38 -12.00
C ARG A 105 -7.99 -11.22 -12.53
N ASP A 106 -8.21 -12.39 -11.97
CA ASP A 106 -9.28 -13.31 -12.38
C ASP A 106 -10.65 -12.70 -12.11
N VAL A 107 -10.86 -12.11 -10.93
CA VAL A 107 -12.11 -11.41 -10.58
C VAL A 107 -12.36 -10.22 -11.51
N ASN A 108 -11.33 -9.42 -11.82
CA ASN A 108 -11.47 -8.30 -12.74
C ASN A 108 -11.74 -8.77 -14.18
N SER A 109 -11.10 -9.85 -14.62
CA SER A 109 -11.32 -10.46 -15.93
C SER A 109 -12.75 -11.00 -16.05
N LEU A 110 -13.18 -11.80 -15.06
CA LEU A 110 -14.53 -12.38 -15.00
C LEU A 110 -15.60 -11.28 -15.00
N ARG A 111 -15.38 -10.19 -14.26
CA ARG A 111 -16.27 -9.03 -14.26
C ARG A 111 -16.33 -8.35 -15.62
N SER A 112 -15.18 -8.15 -16.27
CA SER A 112 -15.12 -7.56 -17.61
C SER A 112 -15.84 -8.43 -18.64
N GLU A 113 -15.67 -9.74 -18.56
CA GLU A 113 -16.37 -10.71 -19.40
C GLU A 113 -17.87 -10.68 -19.15
N ALA A 114 -18.32 -10.65 -17.89
CA ALA A 114 -19.73 -10.53 -17.54
C ALA A 114 -20.36 -9.23 -18.08
N LEU A 115 -19.67 -8.09 -17.97
CA LEU A 115 -20.13 -6.83 -18.55
C LEU A 115 -20.21 -6.88 -20.08
N ALA A 116 -19.21 -7.49 -20.74
CA ALA A 116 -19.22 -7.68 -22.18
C ALA A 116 -20.36 -8.59 -22.64
N GLY A 117 -20.65 -9.66 -21.88
CA GLY A 117 -21.76 -10.57 -22.13
C GLY A 117 -23.12 -9.88 -21.98
N ILE A 118 -23.29 -9.07 -20.93
CA ILE A 118 -24.50 -8.24 -20.74
C ILE A 118 -24.68 -7.26 -21.91
N GLU A 119 -23.62 -6.61 -22.37
CA GLU A 119 -23.70 -5.68 -23.49
C GLU A 119 -24.03 -6.39 -24.81
N ALA A 120 -23.47 -7.57 -25.07
CA ALA A 120 -23.85 -8.41 -26.20
C ALA A 120 -25.34 -8.82 -26.15
N LEU A 121 -25.83 -9.18 -24.97
CA LEU A 121 -27.24 -9.52 -24.76
C LEU A 121 -28.15 -8.32 -25.00
N LYS A 122 -27.78 -7.13 -24.53
CA LYS A 122 -28.52 -5.88 -24.83
C LYS A 122 -28.56 -5.58 -26.32
N GLN A 123 -27.44 -5.77 -27.02
CA GLN A 123 -27.39 -5.59 -28.47
C GLN A 123 -28.31 -6.57 -29.19
N GLN A 124 -28.28 -7.86 -28.82
CA GLN A 124 -29.19 -8.86 -29.38
C GLN A 124 -30.66 -8.48 -29.15
N VAL A 125 -31.03 -8.16 -27.92
CA VAL A 125 -32.37 -7.73 -27.55
C VAL A 125 -32.78 -6.48 -28.35
N SER A 126 -31.89 -5.49 -28.50
CA SER A 126 -32.18 -4.30 -29.31
C SER A 126 -32.42 -4.59 -30.80
N ILE A 127 -31.78 -5.62 -31.35
CA ILE A 127 -31.97 -6.07 -32.73
C ILE A 127 -33.33 -6.75 -32.84
N GLU A 128 -33.66 -7.66 -31.90
CA GLU A 128 -34.96 -8.32 -31.87
C GLU A 128 -36.12 -7.32 -31.76
N PHE A 129 -36.04 -6.32 -30.88
CA PHE A 129 -37.05 -5.28 -30.74
C PHE A 129 -37.18 -4.39 -31.98
N ARG A 130 -36.09 -4.11 -32.71
CA ARG A 130 -36.16 -3.34 -33.97
C ARG A 130 -36.80 -4.11 -35.12
N GLN A 131 -36.72 -5.44 -35.08
CA GLN A 131 -37.34 -6.31 -36.09
C GLN A 131 -38.81 -6.60 -35.78
N MET A 132 -39.28 -6.30 -34.57
CA MET A 132 -40.66 -6.50 -34.16
C MET A 132 -41.48 -5.23 -34.34
N GLU A 133 -42.63 -5.38 -34.99
CA GLU A 133 -43.65 -4.35 -35.01
C GLU A 133 -44.43 -4.39 -33.69
N TYR A 134 -44.70 -3.22 -33.11
CA TYR A 134 -45.46 -3.13 -31.87
C TYR A 134 -46.90 -3.62 -32.12
N PRO A 135 -47.42 -4.63 -31.39
CA PRO A 135 -48.77 -5.13 -31.61
C PRO A 135 -49.83 -4.04 -31.33
N ASP A 136 -50.83 -3.94 -32.19
CA ASP A 136 -52.01 -3.10 -31.93
C ASP A 136 -52.91 -3.80 -30.91
N PHE A 137 -52.59 -3.61 -29.63
CA PHE A 137 -53.28 -4.21 -28.51
C PHE A 137 -54.74 -3.79 -28.40
N ASP A 138 -55.08 -2.57 -28.84
CA ASP A 138 -56.45 -2.05 -28.79
C ASP A 138 -57.31 -2.77 -29.84
N TRP A 139 -56.80 -2.92 -31.07
CA TRP A 139 -57.49 -3.69 -32.09
C TRP A 139 -57.65 -5.17 -31.70
N LEU A 140 -56.60 -5.77 -31.14
CA LEU A 140 -56.64 -7.17 -30.69
C LEU A 140 -57.64 -7.37 -29.56
N ALA A 141 -57.73 -6.45 -28.60
CA ALA A 141 -58.69 -6.56 -27.49
C ALA A 141 -60.15 -6.56 -27.97
N GLU A 142 -60.47 -5.84 -29.05
CA GLU A 142 -61.82 -5.76 -29.61
C GLU A 142 -62.15 -6.89 -30.60
N ASN A 143 -61.17 -7.33 -31.40
CA ASN A 143 -61.40 -8.22 -32.54
C ASN A 143 -60.93 -9.66 -32.30
N ASP A 144 -59.90 -9.87 -31.47
CA ASP A 144 -59.39 -11.20 -31.09
C ASP A 144 -58.81 -11.23 -29.66
N PRO A 145 -59.68 -11.37 -28.65
CA PRO A 145 -59.25 -11.38 -27.25
C PRO A 145 -58.29 -12.53 -26.89
N ALA A 146 -58.31 -13.65 -27.64
CA ALA A 146 -57.42 -14.77 -27.38
C ALA A 146 -55.99 -14.45 -27.84
N GLU A 147 -55.82 -13.87 -29.04
CA GLU A 147 -54.51 -13.42 -29.51
C GLU A 147 -53.99 -12.20 -28.75
N TYR A 148 -54.86 -11.31 -28.26
CA TYR A 148 -54.47 -10.25 -27.33
C TYR A 148 -53.73 -10.80 -26.10
N VAL A 149 -54.31 -11.80 -25.41
CA VAL A 149 -53.70 -12.38 -24.20
C VAL A 149 -52.34 -13.01 -24.53
N ARG A 150 -52.23 -13.72 -25.65
CA ARG A 150 -50.97 -14.36 -26.05
C ARG A 150 -49.89 -13.35 -26.38
N GLN A 151 -50.21 -12.33 -27.19
CA GLN A 151 -49.23 -11.31 -27.57
C GLN A 151 -48.84 -10.43 -26.39
N LYS A 152 -49.80 -10.07 -25.52
CA LYS A 152 -49.51 -9.31 -24.31
C LYS A 152 -48.59 -10.07 -23.37
N ALA A 153 -48.86 -11.36 -23.12
CA ALA A 153 -48.00 -12.19 -22.27
C ALA A 153 -46.57 -12.33 -22.86
N GLN A 154 -46.45 -12.44 -24.19
CA GLN A 154 -45.14 -12.45 -24.85
C GLN A 154 -44.42 -11.10 -24.72
N TRP A 155 -45.15 -9.99 -24.85
CA TRP A 155 -44.59 -8.64 -24.72
C TRP A 155 -44.12 -8.37 -23.28
N GLU A 156 -44.95 -8.65 -22.29
CA GLU A 156 -44.61 -8.54 -20.86
C GLU A 156 -43.40 -9.40 -20.50
N LYS A 157 -43.31 -10.63 -21.03
CA LYS A 157 -42.14 -11.50 -20.83
C LYS A 157 -40.86 -10.88 -21.39
N ARG A 158 -40.93 -10.22 -22.56
CA ARG A 158 -39.78 -9.54 -23.18
C ARG A 158 -39.38 -8.30 -22.39
N GLU A 159 -40.35 -7.46 -22.00
CA GLU A 159 -40.09 -6.29 -21.17
C GLU A 159 -39.48 -6.68 -19.82
N TYR A 160 -39.98 -7.74 -19.20
CA TYR A 160 -39.41 -8.30 -17.98
C TYR A 160 -37.95 -8.72 -18.19
N ALA A 161 -37.65 -9.46 -19.27
CA ALA A 161 -36.28 -9.87 -19.59
C ALA A 161 -35.35 -8.68 -19.79
N VAL A 162 -35.79 -7.65 -20.53
CA VAL A 162 -35.04 -6.39 -20.70
C VAL A 162 -34.76 -5.73 -19.36
N ARG A 163 -35.77 -5.64 -18.49
CA ARG A 163 -35.64 -5.04 -17.16
C ARG A 163 -34.60 -5.77 -16.32
N GLN A 164 -34.63 -7.11 -16.32
CA GLN A 164 -33.66 -7.95 -15.61
C GLN A 164 -32.23 -7.71 -16.10
N ILE A 165 -32.02 -7.53 -17.40
CA ILE A 165 -30.69 -7.25 -17.97
C ILE A 165 -30.14 -5.91 -17.47
N TYR A 166 -30.96 -4.85 -17.47
CA TYR A 166 -30.56 -3.53 -16.96
C TYR A 166 -30.34 -3.53 -15.44
N GLU A 167 -31.18 -4.25 -14.68
CA GLU A 167 -30.99 -4.45 -13.24
C GLU A 167 -29.67 -5.16 -12.96
N ALA A 168 -29.36 -6.24 -13.68
CA ALA A 168 -28.10 -6.98 -13.55
C ALA A 168 -26.88 -6.14 -13.92
N GLU A 169 -26.95 -5.36 -15.01
CA GLU A 169 -25.89 -4.42 -15.40
C GLU A 169 -25.61 -3.39 -14.31
N THR A 170 -26.67 -2.80 -13.77
CA THR A 170 -26.59 -1.76 -12.75
C THR A 170 -26.02 -2.33 -11.45
N ALA A 171 -26.50 -3.49 -11.01
CA ALA A 171 -25.98 -4.17 -9.82
C ALA A 171 -24.50 -4.53 -9.98
N LEU A 172 -24.08 -5.03 -11.13
CA LEU A 172 -22.68 -5.37 -11.40
C LEU A 172 -21.79 -4.14 -11.39
N LYS A 173 -22.23 -3.03 -12.01
CA LYS A 173 -21.51 -1.74 -11.99
C LYS A 173 -21.40 -1.15 -10.58
N GLN A 174 -22.46 -1.23 -9.79
CA GLN A 174 -22.44 -0.76 -8.39
C GLN A 174 -21.45 -1.58 -7.56
N LYS A 175 -21.46 -2.91 -7.70
CA LYS A 175 -20.51 -3.80 -7.01
C LYS A 175 -19.07 -3.51 -7.45
N ALA A 176 -18.85 -3.23 -8.73
CA ALA A 176 -17.54 -2.86 -9.26
C ALA A 176 -17.02 -1.55 -8.63
N ALA A 177 -17.85 -0.50 -8.63
CA ALA A 177 -17.49 0.79 -8.06
C ALA A 177 -17.22 0.71 -6.55
N ALA A 178 -18.02 -0.07 -5.81
CA ALA A 178 -17.80 -0.30 -4.38
C ALA A 178 -16.46 -1.00 -4.12
N TYR A 179 -16.13 -2.03 -4.90
CA TYR A 179 -14.86 -2.73 -4.81
C TYR A 179 -13.66 -1.85 -5.16
N GLU A 180 -13.76 -1.03 -6.22
CA GLU A 180 -12.71 -0.08 -6.60
C GLU A 180 -12.46 0.96 -5.50
N GLU A 181 -13.52 1.48 -4.88
CA GLU A 181 -13.37 2.40 -3.76
C GLU A 181 -12.75 1.72 -2.54
N GLU A 182 -13.12 0.48 -2.23
CA GLU A 182 -12.49 -0.31 -1.16
C GLU A 182 -10.99 -0.50 -1.41
N GLN A 183 -10.60 -0.95 -2.62
CA GLN A 183 -9.20 -1.11 -2.98
C GLN A 183 -8.44 0.22 -2.92
N ARG A 184 -9.09 1.32 -3.33
CA ARG A 184 -8.53 2.67 -3.21
C ARG A 184 -8.28 3.05 -1.76
N GLN A 185 -9.22 2.79 -0.85
CA GLN A 185 -9.05 3.07 0.58
C GLN A 185 -7.92 2.24 1.20
N ILE A 186 -7.82 0.96 0.84
CA ILE A 186 -6.70 0.10 1.27
C ILE A 186 -5.36 0.67 0.78
N ALA A 187 -5.27 1.05 -0.50
CA ALA A 187 -4.07 1.63 -1.08
C ALA A 187 -3.69 2.98 -0.44
N ILE A 188 -4.67 3.81 -0.08
CA ILE A 188 -4.47 5.05 0.69
C ILE A 188 -3.88 4.71 2.05
N GLN A 189 -4.49 3.78 2.78
CA GLN A 189 -4.04 3.41 4.12
C GLN A 189 -2.61 2.85 4.11
N GLU A 190 -2.30 1.95 3.16
CA GLU A 190 -0.95 1.42 2.99
C GLU A 190 0.05 2.54 2.67
N SER A 191 -0.30 3.43 1.75
CA SER A 191 0.56 4.53 1.34
C SER A 191 0.80 5.53 2.48
N SER A 192 -0.23 5.84 3.26
CA SER A 192 -0.12 6.66 4.47
C SER A 192 0.77 6.00 5.52
N ASN A 193 0.59 4.70 5.79
CA ASN A 193 1.42 3.97 6.76
C ASN A 193 2.89 4.03 6.36
N ARG A 194 3.21 3.74 5.10
CA ARG A 194 4.59 3.80 4.57
C ARG A 194 5.17 5.21 4.62
N PHE A 195 4.35 6.22 4.34
CA PHE A 195 4.78 7.62 4.43
C PHE A 195 5.15 8.00 5.88
N PHE A 196 4.31 7.66 6.87
CA PHE A 196 4.56 7.96 8.27
C PHE A 196 5.64 7.09 8.94
N GLU A 197 5.89 5.89 8.42
CA GLU A 197 7.06 5.09 8.81
C GLU A 197 8.36 5.76 8.36
N LYS A 198 8.37 6.31 7.14
CA LYS A 198 9.54 7.03 6.59
C LYS A 198 9.72 8.41 7.20
N TYR A 199 8.63 9.09 7.54
CA TYR A 199 8.61 10.43 8.13
C TYR A 199 7.86 10.43 9.48
N PRO A 200 8.46 9.90 10.56
CA PRO A 200 7.80 9.80 11.87
C PRO A 200 7.38 11.15 12.46
N ASP A 201 8.14 12.21 12.16
CA ASP A 201 7.84 13.57 12.62
C ASP A 201 6.53 14.14 12.05
N LEU A 202 6.07 13.57 10.92
CA LEU A 202 4.81 13.94 10.27
C LEU A 202 3.61 13.13 10.78
N LYS A 203 3.77 12.26 11.79
CA LYS A 203 2.62 11.64 12.48
C LYS A 203 1.77 12.67 13.24
N ASP A 204 2.34 13.84 13.55
CA ASP A 204 1.58 14.97 14.06
C ASP A 204 0.69 15.53 12.94
N LYS A 205 -0.63 15.51 13.18
CA LYS A 205 -1.63 15.97 12.23
C LYS A 205 -1.37 17.39 11.71
N ASN A 206 -0.94 18.32 12.58
CA ASN A 206 -0.73 19.70 12.15
C ASN A 206 0.45 19.82 11.17
N LYS A 207 1.52 19.06 11.40
CA LYS A 207 2.70 19.04 10.51
C LYS A 207 2.38 18.33 9.20
N ALA A 208 1.61 17.24 9.25
CA ALA A 208 1.13 16.56 8.06
C ALA A 208 0.26 17.49 7.21
N ASP A 209 -0.71 18.15 7.82
CA ASP A 209 -1.66 19.04 7.14
C ASP A 209 -0.92 20.21 6.46
N GLU A 210 0.10 20.79 7.10
CA GLU A 210 0.96 21.83 6.47
C GLU A 210 1.64 21.27 5.21
N VAL A 211 2.30 20.12 5.33
CA VAL A 211 3.03 19.48 4.23
C VAL A 211 2.10 19.13 3.07
N PHE A 212 0.94 18.54 3.34
CA PHE A 212 -0.03 18.19 2.29
C PHE A 212 -0.65 19.43 1.66
N SER A 213 -0.84 20.51 2.42
CA SER A 213 -1.26 21.81 1.89
C SER A 213 -0.22 22.38 0.93
N ASP A 214 1.07 22.34 1.28
CA ASP A 214 2.14 22.81 0.40
C ASP A 214 2.23 21.98 -0.90
N ILE A 215 2.12 20.65 -0.80
CA ILE A 215 2.10 19.76 -1.96
C ILE A 215 0.91 20.11 -2.86
N THR A 216 -0.28 20.29 -2.27
CA THR A 216 -1.50 20.66 -3.00
C THR A 216 -1.33 22.00 -3.69
N GLY A 217 -0.79 23.02 -3.00
CA GLY A 217 -0.52 24.34 -3.56
C GLY A 217 0.45 24.28 -4.75
N MET A 218 1.55 23.54 -4.62
CA MET A 218 2.51 23.33 -5.71
C MET A 218 1.86 22.69 -6.94
N LEU A 219 1.03 21.65 -6.74
CA LEU A 219 0.36 20.96 -7.85
C LEU A 219 -0.64 21.87 -8.54
N LEU A 220 -1.43 22.64 -7.78
CA LEU A 220 -2.35 23.64 -8.34
C LEU A 220 -1.60 24.72 -9.13
N ASP A 221 -0.49 25.23 -8.60
CA ASP A 221 0.36 26.23 -9.28
C ASP A 221 0.98 25.67 -10.58
N THR A 222 1.24 24.36 -10.62
CA THR A 222 1.75 23.65 -11.80
C THR A 222 0.67 23.40 -12.85
N GLY A 223 -0.61 23.52 -12.48
CA GLY A 223 -1.76 23.38 -13.38
C GLY A 223 -2.56 22.08 -13.22
N PHE A 224 -2.29 21.28 -12.18
CA PHE A 224 -3.15 20.13 -11.85
C PHE A 224 -4.48 20.62 -11.28
N ASN A 225 -5.56 19.87 -11.55
CA ASN A 225 -6.87 20.11 -10.95
C ASN A 225 -7.08 19.28 -9.67
N GLU A 226 -8.12 19.61 -8.88
CA GLU A 226 -8.39 18.91 -7.62
C GLU A 226 -8.64 17.41 -7.77
N GLN A 227 -9.24 16.97 -8.87
CA GLN A 227 -9.53 15.54 -9.09
C GLN A 227 -8.24 14.78 -9.36
N GLU A 228 -7.33 15.36 -10.15
CA GLU A 228 -6.00 14.80 -10.40
C GLU A 228 -5.21 14.70 -9.09
N ILE A 229 -5.24 15.74 -8.26
CA ILE A 229 -4.56 15.72 -6.95
C ILE A 229 -5.15 14.62 -6.05
N LYS A 230 -6.48 14.50 -5.97
CA LYS A 230 -7.17 13.46 -5.17
C LYS A 230 -6.97 12.04 -5.70
N SER A 231 -6.56 11.89 -6.96
CA SER A 231 -6.23 10.60 -7.56
C SER A 231 -4.84 10.10 -7.19
N ILE A 232 -3.97 10.97 -6.64
CA ILE A 232 -2.62 10.61 -6.21
C ILE A 232 -2.73 9.85 -4.88
N VAL A 233 -2.64 8.52 -4.98
CA VAL A 233 -2.66 7.61 -3.82
C VAL A 233 -1.26 7.05 -3.52
N ASP A 234 -0.45 6.84 -4.56
CA ASP A 234 0.82 6.12 -4.44
C ASP A 234 1.85 6.87 -3.56
N PHE A 235 2.30 6.20 -2.49
CA PHE A 235 3.30 6.73 -1.56
C PHE A 235 4.58 7.24 -2.26
N ARG A 236 5.00 6.63 -3.38
CA ARG A 236 6.22 7.01 -4.11
C ARG A 236 6.08 8.39 -4.72
N ILE A 237 4.89 8.69 -5.24
CA ILE A 237 4.57 9.99 -5.82
C ILE A 237 4.53 11.02 -4.70
N ILE A 238 3.85 10.70 -3.60
CA ILE A 238 3.75 11.59 -2.43
C ILE A 238 5.14 11.87 -1.82
N ASP A 239 6.02 10.87 -1.71
CA ASP A 239 7.39 11.00 -1.23
C ASP A 239 8.23 11.93 -2.13
N LEU A 240 8.09 11.79 -3.45
CA LEU A 240 8.77 12.65 -4.41
C LEU A 240 8.28 14.09 -4.30
N LEU A 241 6.96 14.29 -4.27
CA LEU A 241 6.35 15.61 -4.13
C LEU A 241 6.77 16.29 -2.83
N TYR A 242 6.78 15.54 -1.72
CA TYR A 242 7.28 16.02 -0.45
C TYR A 242 8.73 16.51 -0.55
N ARG A 243 9.63 15.72 -1.16
CA ARG A 243 11.03 16.11 -1.34
C ARG A 243 11.19 17.38 -2.19
N VAL A 244 10.38 17.52 -3.25
CA VAL A 244 10.38 18.70 -4.10
C VAL A 244 9.94 19.94 -3.30
N VAL A 245 8.83 19.84 -2.55
CA VAL A 245 8.36 20.92 -1.66
C VAL A 245 9.41 21.32 -0.65
N GLN A 246 10.06 20.36 0.01
CA GLN A 246 11.11 20.65 1.00
C GLN A 246 12.33 21.30 0.35
N ALA A 247 12.71 20.87 -0.86
CA ALA A 247 13.80 21.48 -1.61
C ALA A 247 13.47 22.93 -2.00
N GLU A 248 12.24 23.21 -2.45
CA GLU A 248 11.81 24.57 -2.76
C GLU A 248 11.75 25.47 -1.53
N LYS A 249 11.22 24.97 -0.41
CA LYS A 249 11.23 25.71 0.86
C LYS A 249 12.65 26.03 1.30
N ALA A 250 13.56 25.06 1.22
CA ALA A 250 14.97 25.28 1.53
C ALA A 250 15.59 26.34 0.62
N GLN A 251 15.37 26.26 -0.71
CA GLN A 251 15.88 27.25 -1.67
C GLN A 251 15.35 28.66 -1.39
N LYS A 252 14.06 28.81 -1.07
CA LYS A 252 13.45 30.10 -0.69
C LYS A 252 13.94 30.62 0.66
N ALA A 253 14.33 29.72 1.58
CA ALA A 253 14.83 30.09 2.91
C ALA A 253 16.32 30.50 2.92
N ILE A 254 17.14 30.04 1.97
CA ILE A 254 18.57 30.41 1.84
C ILE A 254 18.79 31.94 1.92
N PRO A 255 18.13 32.79 1.10
CA PRO A 255 18.36 34.24 1.17
C PRO A 255 17.94 34.86 2.51
N GLN A 256 16.87 34.36 3.14
CA GLN A 256 16.41 34.86 4.43
C GLN A 256 17.36 34.49 5.59
N VAL A 257 17.98 33.32 5.52
CA VAL A 257 18.99 32.89 6.50
C VAL A 257 20.26 33.70 6.33
N VAL A 258 20.70 33.95 5.09
CA VAL A 258 21.86 34.82 4.80
C VAL A 258 21.61 36.23 5.35
N GLU A 259 20.44 36.84 5.09
CA GLU A 259 20.11 38.17 5.61
C GLU A 259 20.06 38.21 7.16
N LYS A 260 19.56 37.15 7.81
CA LYS A 260 19.54 37.04 9.28
C LYS A 260 20.94 36.87 9.87
N ILE A 261 21.85 36.19 9.17
CA ILE A 261 23.26 36.04 9.59
C ILE A 261 24.02 37.36 9.42
N GLU A 262 23.79 38.09 8.32
CA GLU A 262 24.39 39.42 8.08
C GLU A 262 23.94 40.46 9.10
N LYS A 263 22.69 40.38 9.60
CA LYS A 263 22.17 41.29 10.63
C LYS A 263 22.56 40.93 12.06
N LYS A 264 23.16 39.76 12.30
CA LYS A 264 23.62 39.38 13.65
C LYS A 264 24.99 40.01 13.91
N PRO A 265 25.17 40.84 14.96
CA PRO A 265 26.46 41.45 15.24
C PRO A 265 27.50 40.35 15.46
N VAL A 266 28.66 40.49 14.82
CA VAL A 266 29.81 39.62 15.05
C VAL A 266 30.13 39.67 16.53
N ILE A 267 29.96 38.56 17.24
CA ILE A 267 30.40 38.46 18.62
C ILE A 267 31.93 38.49 18.54
N SER A 268 32.53 39.66 18.75
CA SER A 268 33.95 39.76 19.02
C SER A 268 34.18 39.09 20.38
N ALA A 269 34.33 37.77 20.38
CA ALA A 269 34.96 37.10 21.50
C ALA A 269 36.32 37.77 21.66
N LYS A 270 36.53 38.46 22.78
CA LYS A 270 37.81 39.03 23.14
C LYS A 270 38.71 37.85 23.48
N GLU A 271 39.27 37.25 22.45
CA GLU A 271 40.14 36.11 22.54
C GLU A 271 41.45 36.61 23.14
N ASN A 272 41.74 36.19 24.36
CA ASN A 272 43.09 36.26 24.90
C ASN A 272 43.95 35.29 24.08
N SER A 273 44.42 35.73 22.92
CA SER A 273 45.31 34.97 22.06
C SER A 273 46.62 34.73 22.79
N ARG A 274 46.77 33.59 23.46
CA ARG A 274 48.10 33.06 23.79
C ARG A 274 48.72 32.66 22.45
N LYS A 275 49.64 33.48 21.98
CA LYS A 275 50.44 33.21 20.77
C LYS A 275 51.02 31.80 20.87
N THR A 276 50.73 30.99 19.89
CA THR A 276 51.25 29.63 19.78
C THR A 276 52.70 29.67 19.28
N ALA A 277 53.46 28.59 19.46
CA ALA A 277 54.85 28.52 18.96
C ALA A 277 54.93 28.81 17.45
N ALA A 278 53.92 28.39 16.68
CA ALA A 278 53.81 28.65 15.24
C ALA A 278 53.70 30.15 14.89
N ASP A 279 53.09 30.96 15.76
CA ASP A 279 52.98 32.41 15.56
C ASP A 279 54.33 33.12 15.75
N TYR A 280 55.18 32.60 16.65
CA TYR A 280 56.53 33.13 16.85
C TYR A 280 57.44 32.81 15.67
N ASP A 281 57.33 31.61 15.10
CA ASP A 281 58.14 31.19 13.96
C ASP A 281 57.78 31.95 12.67
N ARG A 282 56.50 32.27 12.50
CA ARG A 282 56.07 33.12 11.38
C ARG A 282 56.62 34.54 11.49
N GLN A 283 56.61 35.13 12.69
CA GLN A 283 57.13 36.48 12.90
C GLN A 283 58.66 36.55 12.78
N THR A 284 59.40 35.55 13.25
CA THR A 284 60.87 35.50 13.08
C THR A 284 61.25 35.30 11.61
N TYR A 285 60.49 34.49 10.86
CA TYR A 285 60.67 34.32 9.42
C TYR A 285 60.40 35.61 8.62
N GLU A 286 59.31 36.32 8.94
CA GLU A 286 58.98 37.60 8.31
C GLU A 286 60.04 38.68 8.58
N LYS A 287 60.57 38.75 9.81
CA LYS A 287 61.66 39.67 10.16
C LYS A 287 62.95 39.36 9.42
N PHE A 288 63.33 38.08 9.32
CA PHE A 288 64.49 37.68 8.53
C PHE A 288 64.32 38.03 7.05
N ASN A 289 63.14 37.83 6.47
CA ASN A 289 62.90 38.17 5.07
C ASN A 289 62.99 39.68 4.80
N GLN A 290 62.65 40.52 5.78
CA GLN A 290 62.73 41.97 5.67
C GLN A 290 64.15 42.51 5.90
N SER A 291 64.84 42.05 6.93
CA SER A 291 66.16 42.58 7.30
C SER A 291 67.31 41.87 6.59
N ARG A 292 67.12 40.59 6.23
CA ARG A 292 68.15 39.64 5.76
C ARG A 292 69.43 39.67 6.59
N SER A 293 69.32 39.99 7.87
CA SER A 293 70.46 40.14 8.76
C SER A 293 70.92 38.78 9.29
N VAL A 294 72.21 38.66 9.58
CA VAL A 294 72.81 37.44 10.16
C VAL A 294 72.26 37.17 11.57
N ALA A 295 71.89 38.22 12.30
CA ALA A 295 71.31 38.10 13.64
C ALA A 295 69.89 37.50 13.61
N ASP A 296 69.06 37.91 12.65
CA ASP A 296 67.70 37.40 12.50
C ASP A 296 67.69 35.96 11.92
N ALA A 297 68.66 35.61 11.08
CA ALA A 297 68.88 34.24 10.64
C ALA A 297 69.20 33.30 11.81
N ALA A 298 70.07 33.75 12.73
CA ALA A 298 70.43 32.97 13.91
C ALA A 298 69.22 32.77 14.86
N ALA A 299 68.38 33.79 15.00
CA ALA A 299 67.15 33.68 15.79
C ALA A 299 66.16 32.67 15.18
N LEU A 300 66.04 32.63 13.85
CA LEU A 300 65.21 31.65 13.14
C LEU A 300 65.72 30.21 13.34
N ILE A 301 67.03 29.99 13.20
CA ILE A 301 67.65 28.67 13.38
C ILE A 301 67.50 28.20 14.83
N LYS A 302 67.64 29.11 15.81
CA LYS A 302 67.48 28.79 17.24
C LYS A 302 66.08 28.28 17.58
N ASN A 303 65.05 28.72 16.87
CA ASN A 303 63.69 28.25 17.08
C ASN A 303 63.42 26.87 16.44
N LEU A 304 64.26 26.44 15.48
CA LEU A 304 64.12 25.17 14.76
C LEU A 304 64.89 24.00 15.39
N LEU A 305 65.77 24.27 16.38
CA LEU A 305 66.55 23.30 17.15
C LEU A 305 65.92 23.04 18.51
#